data_AF-A0A8X7BVP2-F1
#
_entry.id   AF-A0A8X7BVP2-F1
#
_cell.length_a   1.000
_cell.length_b   1.000
_cell.length_c   1.000
_cell.angle_alpha   90.00
_cell.angle_beta   90.00
_cell.angle_gamma   90.00
#
_symmetry.space_group_name_H-M   'P 1'
#
loop_
_entity.id
_entity.type
_entity.pdbx_description
1 polymer ?
#
loop_
_entity_poly.entity_id
_entity_poly.type
_entity_poly.pdbx_seq_one_letter_code
_entity_poly.pdbx_strand_id
1 'polypeptide(L)'
;MNFLHGSKIEYHGHLKSENCMIDGRFVVKLSGYSLRELTKQTIHSEEENPWSLLWTAPEHLRRQDPYRYGSKKGDVYSFAIILQEVITRSLPFEPKERFSRTVRFLSPEGRQKSILINLSL
;
A
#
# COMPACT_ATOMS: atom_id res chain seq x y z
N MET A 1 4.98 -12.89 -7.68
CA MET A 1 5.54 -11.90 -8.62
C MET A 1 6.45 -12.49 -9.72
N ASN A 2 6.35 -13.78 -10.04
CA ASN A 2 7.26 -14.39 -11.02
C ASN A 2 7.08 -13.88 -12.46
N PHE A 3 5.83 -13.67 -12.89
CA PHE A 3 5.51 -13.20 -14.24
C PHE A 3 6.15 -11.84 -14.54
N LEU A 4 5.95 -10.85 -13.68
CA LEU A 4 6.55 -9.52 -13.84
C LEU A 4 8.07 -9.60 -13.80
N HIS A 5 8.63 -10.36 -12.85
CA HIS A 5 10.07 -10.45 -12.62
C HIS A 5 10.84 -11.19 -13.71
N GLY A 6 10.17 -12.07 -14.47
CA GLY A 6 10.69 -12.71 -15.67
C GLY A 6 10.42 -11.96 -16.97
N SER A 7 9.63 -10.88 -16.94
CA SER A 7 9.34 -10.07 -18.12
C SER A 7 10.45 -9.04 -18.40
N LYS A 8 10.41 -8.42 -19.59
CA LYS A 8 11.31 -7.29 -19.94
C LYS A 8 11.15 -6.07 -19.04
N ILE A 9 10.04 -5.96 -18.29
CA ILE A 9 9.83 -4.90 -17.32
C ILE A 9 10.64 -5.17 -16.05
N GLU A 10 10.92 -6.43 -15.72
CA GLU A 10 11.71 -6.90 -14.58
C GLU A 10 11.19 -6.59 -13.17
N TYR A 11 10.65 -5.41 -12.89
CA TYR A 11 10.10 -5.03 -11.58
C TYR A 11 9.16 -3.83 -11.71
N HIS A 12 8.23 -3.68 -10.77
CA HIS A 12 7.26 -2.60 -10.73
C HIS A 12 7.88 -1.31 -10.19
N GLY A 13 8.62 -1.41 -9.07
CA GLY A 13 9.34 -0.31 -8.44
C GLY A 13 8.49 0.57 -7.52
N HIS A 14 7.23 0.78 -7.88
CA HIS A 14 6.24 1.54 -7.08
C HIS A 14 4.95 0.74 -6.86
N LEU A 15 5.10 -0.52 -6.45
CA LEU A 15 3.95 -1.38 -6.17
C LEU A 15 3.27 -0.92 -4.87
N LYS A 16 1.96 -0.69 -4.93
CA LYS A 16 1.11 -0.25 -3.81
C LYS A 16 -0.31 -0.77 -3.99
N SER A 17 -1.10 -0.79 -2.92
CA SER A 17 -2.47 -1.31 -2.96
C SER A 17 -3.36 -0.59 -4.00
N GLU A 18 -3.17 0.70 -4.21
CA GLU A 18 -3.86 1.50 -5.24
C GLU A 18 -3.59 1.01 -6.67
N ASN A 19 -2.46 0.33 -6.89
CA ASN A 19 -2.02 -0.19 -8.18
C ASN A 19 -2.47 -1.65 -8.41
N CYS A 20 -3.21 -2.24 -7.47
CA CYS A 20 -3.78 -3.58 -7.59
C CYS A 20 -5.27 -3.50 -7.97
N MET A 21 -5.55 -3.58 -9.27
CA MET A 21 -6.91 -3.58 -9.80
C MET A 21 -7.49 -4.99 -9.78
N ILE A 22 -8.75 -5.15 -9.37
CA ILE A 22 -9.44 -6.43 -9.37
C ILE A 22 -10.46 -6.44 -10.52
N ASP A 23 -10.41 -7.45 -11.38
CA ASP A 23 -11.40 -7.62 -12.45
C ASP A 23 -12.66 -8.39 -11.97
N GLY A 24 -13.69 -8.47 -12.82
CA GLY A 24 -14.95 -9.15 -12.48
C GLY A 24 -14.84 -10.66 -12.23
N ARG A 25 -13.67 -11.26 -12.46
CA ARG A 25 -13.37 -12.67 -12.15
C ARG A 25 -12.50 -12.80 -10.91
N PHE A 26 -12.39 -11.74 -10.10
CA PHE A 26 -11.55 -11.67 -8.92
C PHE A 26 -10.05 -11.90 -9.20
N VAL A 27 -9.58 -11.54 -10.39
CA VAL A 27 -8.16 -11.61 -10.75
C VAL A 27 -7.50 -10.25 -10.54
N VAL A 28 -6.37 -10.23 -9.84
CA VAL A 28 -5.57 -9.01 -9.64
C VAL A 28 -4.76 -8.70 -10.90
N LYS A 29 -4.84 -7.45 -11.35
CA LYS A 29 -4.04 -6.86 -12.42
C LYS A 29 -3.25 -5.68 -11.86
N LEU A 30 -2.00 -5.58 -12.26
CA LEU A 30 -1.11 -4.52 -11.80
C LEU A 30 -1.14 -3.34 -12.78
N SER A 31 -1.30 -2.13 -12.25
CA SER A 31 -1.27 -0.87 -13.00
C SER A 31 -0.19 0.06 -12.46
N GLY A 32 0.11 1.17 -13.15
CA GLY A 32 1.04 2.18 -12.61
C GLY A 32 2.50 1.73 -12.61
N TYR A 33 2.85 0.73 -13.43
CA TYR A 33 4.25 0.47 -13.77
C TYR A 33 4.73 1.59 -14.70
N SER A 34 5.50 2.52 -14.16
CA SER A 34 6.05 3.63 -14.92
C SER A 34 7.15 3.14 -15.88
N LEU A 35 7.14 3.65 -17.11
CA LEU A 35 8.27 3.48 -18.02
C LEU A 35 9.46 4.24 -17.42
N ARG A 36 10.37 3.52 -16.75
CA ARG A 36 11.52 4.08 -16.03
C ARG A 36 12.28 5.13 -16.83
N GLU A 37 12.40 4.92 -18.13
CA GLU A 37 13.08 5.85 -19.03
C GLU A 37 12.31 7.18 -19.24
N LEU A 38 10.98 7.17 -19.24
CA LEU A 38 10.17 8.39 -19.25
C LEU A 38 10.18 9.09 -17.89
N THR A 39 10.19 8.33 -16.80
CA THR A 39 10.16 8.90 -15.43
C THR A 39 11.48 9.58 -15.06
N LYS A 40 12.61 9.15 -15.64
CA LYS A 40 13.91 9.84 -15.51
C LYS A 40 13.89 11.25 -16.12
N GLN A 41 13.11 11.45 -17.19
CA GLN A 41 13.05 12.70 -17.95
C GLN A 41 12.07 13.73 -17.36
N THR A 42 11.17 13.31 -16.47
CA THR A 42 10.23 14.21 -15.80
C THR A 42 10.96 14.91 -14.65
N ILE A 43 10.83 16.22 -14.50
CA ILE A 43 11.28 16.94 -13.29
C ILE A 43 10.16 16.76 -12.26
N HIS A 44 10.45 16.23 -11.07
CA HIS A 44 9.44 16.11 -10.03
C HIS A 44 8.97 17.50 -9.61
N SER A 45 7.65 17.69 -9.54
CA SER A 45 7.06 18.82 -8.83
C SER A 45 7.37 18.71 -7.34
N GLU A 46 7.58 19.85 -6.67
CA GLU A 46 7.96 19.97 -5.23
C GLU A 46 6.95 19.36 -4.22
N GLU A 47 5.89 18.69 -4.68
CA GLU A 47 4.81 18.11 -3.87
C GLU A 47 4.83 16.57 -3.89
N GLU A 48 5.97 15.95 -3.58
CA GLU A 48 6.01 14.49 -3.44
C GLU A 48 5.42 14.06 -2.09
N ASN A 49 4.24 13.47 -2.13
CA ASN A 49 3.54 13.00 -0.92
C ASN A 49 4.32 11.86 -0.23
N PRO A 50 4.82 12.03 1.01
CA PRO A 50 5.57 10.98 1.72
C PRO A 50 4.75 9.70 1.96
N TRP A 51 3.42 9.82 2.05
CA TRP A 51 2.52 8.67 2.22
C TRP A 51 2.59 7.69 1.05
N SER A 52 3.00 8.14 -0.14
CA SER A 52 3.18 7.25 -1.29
C SER A 52 4.34 6.27 -1.14
N LEU A 53 5.26 6.52 -0.20
CA LEU A 53 6.44 5.70 0.07
C LEU A 53 6.21 4.61 1.13
N LEU A 54 5.01 4.47 1.69
CA LEU A 54 4.74 3.47 2.73
C LEU A 54 5.00 2.03 2.23
N TRP A 55 4.81 1.77 0.94
CA TRP A 55 5.10 0.45 0.35
C TRP A 55 6.56 0.28 -0.07
N THR A 56 7.37 1.33 0.02
CA THR A 56 8.74 1.35 -0.46
C THR A 56 9.67 0.62 0.50
N ALA A 57 10.52 -0.24 -0.04
CA ALA A 57 11.48 -1.00 0.75
C ALA A 57 12.50 -0.07 1.45
N PRO A 58 12.93 -0.39 2.68
CA PRO A 58 13.79 0.48 3.46
C PRO A 58 15.14 0.76 2.80
N GLU A 59 15.68 -0.17 2.01
CA GLU A 59 16.90 0.03 1.23
C GLU A 59 16.74 1.03 0.09
N HIS A 60 15.52 1.24 -0.41
CA HIS A 60 15.21 2.26 -1.41
C HIS A 60 14.97 3.62 -0.72
N LEU A 61 14.32 3.62 0.45
CA LEU A 61 14.07 4.83 1.24
C LEU A 61 15.35 5.56 1.67
N ARG A 62 16.46 4.84 1.84
CA ARG A 62 17.76 5.42 2.21
C ARG A 62 18.49 6.11 1.05
N ARG A 63 17.96 6.06 -0.17
CA ARG A 63 18.58 6.70 -1.34
C ARG A 63 18.22 8.18 -1.41
N GLN A 64 19.03 8.93 -2.16
CA GLN A 64 18.82 10.37 -2.37
C GLN A 64 17.49 10.68 -3.07
N ASP A 65 17.04 9.78 -3.95
CA ASP A 65 15.74 9.87 -4.62
C ASP A 65 14.99 8.53 -4.48
N PRO A 66 14.17 8.38 -3.41
CA PRO A 66 13.42 7.16 -3.15
C PRO A 66 12.24 6.97 -4.11
N TYR A 67 11.79 8.03 -4.80
CA TYR A 67 10.64 8.01 -5.72
C TYR A 67 11.00 7.51 -7.12
N ARG A 68 12.29 7.34 -7.43
CA ARG A 68 12.75 6.78 -8.71
C ARG A 68 13.35 5.39 -8.61
N TYR A 69 13.49 4.87 -7.40
CA TYR A 69 14.23 3.63 -7.19
C TYR A 69 13.31 2.44 -6.92
N GLY A 70 13.62 1.34 -7.59
CA GLY A 70 12.86 0.10 -7.51
C GLY A 70 13.75 -1.11 -7.80
N SER A 71 13.32 -2.29 -7.38
CA SER A 71 14.03 -3.54 -7.62
C SER A 71 13.07 -4.72 -7.47
N LYS A 72 13.46 -5.89 -7.99
CA LYS A 72 12.72 -7.15 -7.79
C LYS A 72 12.50 -7.45 -6.31
N LYS A 73 13.51 -7.20 -5.47
CA LYS A 73 13.43 -7.40 -4.02
C LYS A 73 12.54 -6.36 -3.34
N GLY A 74 12.57 -5.12 -3.83
CA GLY A 74 11.65 -4.08 -3.38
C GLY A 74 10.19 -4.43 -3.64
N ASP A 75 9.85 -4.96 -4.82
CA ASP A 75 8.48 -5.42 -5.11
C ASP A 75 8.01 -6.53 -4.15
N VAL A 76 8.93 -7.40 -3.70
CA VAL A 76 8.61 -8.45 -2.71
C VAL A 76 8.29 -7.83 -1.36
N TYR A 77 9.03 -6.81 -0.94
CA TYR A 77 8.73 -6.05 0.27
C TYR A 77 7.37 -5.35 0.16
N SER A 78 7.14 -4.60 -0.93
CA SER A 78 5.87 -3.91 -1.17
C SER A 78 4.69 -4.86 -1.17
N PHE A 79 4.84 -6.05 -1.76
CA PHE A 79 3.83 -7.10 -1.73
C PHE A 79 3.53 -7.58 -0.30
N ALA A 80 4.53 -7.68 0.57
CA ALA A 80 4.32 -8.03 1.99
C ALA A 80 3.50 -6.97 2.73
N ILE A 81 3.72 -5.67 2.43
CA ILE A 81 2.91 -4.58 2.99
C ILE A 81 1.46 -4.67 2.49
N ILE A 82 1.25 -4.93 1.21
CA ILE A 82 -0.11 -5.15 0.64
C ILE A 82 -0.80 -6.34 1.32
N LEU A 83 -0.09 -7.44 1.53
CA LEU A 83 -0.62 -8.59 2.27
C LEU A 83 -0.99 -8.23 3.71
N GLN A 84 -0.18 -7.41 4.38
CA GLN A 84 -0.51 -6.90 5.71
C GLN A 84 -1.83 -6.13 5.67
N GLU A 85 -2.01 -5.18 4.75
CA GLU A 85 -3.26 -4.43 4.62
C GLU A 85 -4.47 -5.35 4.42
N VAL A 86 -4.34 -6.40 3.60
CA VAL A 86 -5.41 -7.38 3.35
C VAL A 86 -5.75 -8.17 4.61
N ILE A 87 -4.74 -8.67 5.33
CA ILE A 87 -4.92 -9.51 6.52
C ILE A 87 -5.48 -8.70 7.69
N THR A 88 -4.98 -7.48 7.90
CA THR A 88 -5.37 -6.64 9.05
C THR A 88 -6.56 -5.74 8.74
N ARG A 89 -6.92 -5.57 7.47
CA ARG A 89 -7.95 -4.62 6.99
C ARG A 89 -7.70 -3.20 7.51
N SER A 90 -6.43 -2.81 7.52
CA SER A 90 -5.93 -1.55 8.06
C SER A 90 -4.90 -0.93 7.12
N LEU A 91 -4.56 0.34 7.31
CA LEU A 91 -3.53 1.00 6.50
C LEU A 91 -2.14 0.37 6.75
N PRO A 92 -1.16 0.62 5.84
CA PRO A 92 0.22 0.19 6.07
C PRO A 92 0.74 0.67 7.43
N PHE A 93 1.33 -0.23 8.19
CA PHE A 93 1.89 0.03 9.53
C PHE A 93 0.88 0.53 10.58
N GLU A 94 -0.42 0.40 10.35
CA GLU A 94 -1.42 0.77 11.36
C GLU A 94 -1.37 -0.20 12.56
N PRO A 95 -1.22 0.29 13.81
CA PRO A 95 -1.15 -0.56 15.00
C PRO A 95 -2.44 -1.37 15.24
N LYS A 96 -2.29 -2.66 15.56
CA LYS A 96 -3.41 -3.57 15.85
C LYS A 96 -4.18 -3.26 17.14
N GLU A 97 -3.66 -2.39 18.01
CA GLU A 97 -4.32 -2.07 19.29
C GLU A 97 -5.66 -1.33 19.14
N ARG A 98 -6.02 -0.92 17.91
CA ARG A 98 -7.33 -0.36 17.57
C ARG A 98 -8.40 -1.39 17.18
N PHE A 99 -8.17 -2.69 17.34
CA PHE A 99 -9.15 -3.74 17.02
C PHE A 99 -10.43 -3.71 17.89
N SER A 100 -10.45 -2.91 18.97
CA SER A 100 -11.70 -2.44 19.57
C SER A 100 -12.27 -1.28 18.74
N ARG A 101 -13.06 -1.58 17.71
CA ARG A 101 -13.95 -0.55 17.15
C ARG A 101 -14.98 -0.20 18.21
N THR A 102 -14.73 0.89 18.92
CA THR A 102 -15.76 1.52 19.74
C THR A 102 -16.81 2.11 18.80
N VAL A 103 -17.89 1.39 18.57
CA VAL A 103 -19.05 1.95 17.87
C VAL A 103 -19.73 2.90 18.85
N ARG A 104 -19.66 4.20 18.55
CA ARG A 104 -20.38 5.23 19.29
C ARG A 104 -21.75 5.36 18.67
N PHE A 105 -22.79 5.10 19.45
CA PHE A 105 -24.16 5.39 19.08
C PHE A 105 -24.77 6.37 20.08
N LEU A 106 -25.67 7.19 19.59
CA LEU A 106 -26.49 8.06 20.42
C LEU A 106 -27.63 7.22 20.98
N SER A 107 -27.76 7.15 22.30
CA SER A 107 -28.97 6.58 22.89
C SER A 107 -30.17 7.50 22.60
N PRO A 108 -31.40 6.98 22.65
CA PRO A 108 -32.62 7.79 22.53
C PRO A 108 -32.69 8.96 23.53
N GLU A 109 -31.94 8.87 24.65
CA GLU A 109 -31.82 9.93 25.65
C GLU A 109 -30.71 10.98 25.32
N GLY A 110 -30.13 10.94 24.11
CA GLY A 110 -29.05 11.84 23.69
C GLY A 110 -27.69 11.54 24.34
N ARG A 111 -27.54 10.41 25.03
CA ARG A 111 -26.29 10.04 25.71
C ARG A 111 -25.41 9.23 24.76
N GLN A 112 -24.16 9.65 24.60
CA GLN A 112 -23.21 8.91 23.78
C GLN A 112 -22.78 7.62 24.51
N LYS A 113 -23.12 6.47 23.93
CA LYS A 113 -22.74 5.15 24.44
C LYS A 113 -21.74 4.52 23.48
N SER A 114 -20.78 3.81 24.05
CA SER A 114 -19.72 3.09 23.33
C SER A 114 -19.87 1.60 23.58
N ILE A 115 -20.01 0.80 22.52
CA ILE A 115 -19.87 -0.67 22.58
C ILE A 115 -18.51 -1.05 22.01
N LEU A 116 -17.77 -1.86 22.77
CA LEU A 116 -16.59 -2.56 22.29
C LEU A 116 -17.04 -3.76 21.45
N ILE A 117 -16.92 -3.67 20.14
CA ILE A 117 -17.10 -4.84 19.28
C ILE A 117 -15.74 -5.51 19.15
N ASN A 118 -15.56 -6.63 19.84
CA ASN A 118 -14.46 -7.55 19.57
C ASN A 118 -14.79 -8.28 18.27
N LEU A 119 -14.13 -7.90 17.17
CA LEU A 119 -14.09 -8.73 15.97
C LEU A 119 -13.04 -9.82 16.18
N SER A 120 -13.43 -10.89 16.88
CA SER A 120 -12.71 -12.16 16.82
C SER A 120 -12.94 -12.78 15.44
N LEU A 121 -11.84 -13.11 14.74
CA LEU A 121 -11.85 -13.95 13.53
C LEU A 121 -12.54 -15.28 13.79
#